data_AF-A0A0W8F3M0-F1
#
_entry.id   AF-A0A0W8F3M0-F1
#
_cell.length_a   1.000
_cell.length_b   1.000
_cell.length_c   1.000
_cell.angle_alpha   90.00
_cell.angle_beta   90.00
_cell.angle_gamma   90.00
#
_symmetry.space_group_name_H-M   'P 1'
#
loop_
_entity.id
_entity.type
_entity.pdbx_description
1 polymer ?
#
loop_
_entity_poly.entity_id
_entity_poly.type
_entity_poly.pdbx_seq_one_letter_code
_entity_poly.pdbx_strand_id
1 'polypeptide(L)'
;MTIGIGGALMAIGAGIAIGFSAIGSGIGVGITGASAAGVTAERPEKFGAALIFSAIPQTQAIYGLLVAILILLSAGFFGGISGEVPVAAGLAGLGAGLAVGIAGISAIGQGIAASAGVGVTVSRPEMFGKGVVFAAICETQAIYGLLVAVLLLVFSGLLSGNFMASAAVGLTAIGCGLAIGLSGVSAIGQGIASASGISATAERPEMFGKGIVFSAICETQAIYGLLVAILLMSFTGMFTGDLIPTLAAGVVAIGCGLAVGFAGFSAIGQGIAAAAGIGATAEKPGMFGRGIVFAAICETQAIYGLLVAILLMAFTGLISQDATTTLAVGFAAVGGGLAVGLAGLSAIGQGIAAASGIAATAEKSEMFGKGIVFSAICETQAIYGLLVAILLMAFTGIITHDFILSVAVGVAALGAGLAVGLSGFSAIGQGITCSAGIAATAKHPAAMGRSLVFAAMSETFAIFGLLIAILILFGLGVFSV
;
A
#
# COMPACT_ATOMS: atom_id res chain seq x y z
N MET A 1 8.72 -38.47 9.12
CA MET A 1 8.61 -37.42 8.09
C MET A 1 9.45 -36.26 8.57
N THR A 2 10.59 -36.00 7.95
CA THR A 2 11.48 -34.89 8.31
C THR A 2 11.17 -33.73 7.36
N ILE A 3 10.49 -32.70 7.86
CA ILE A 3 10.21 -31.50 7.06
C ILE A 3 11.42 -30.58 7.19
N GLY A 4 12.09 -30.29 6.06
CA GLY A 4 13.16 -29.30 5.99
C GLY A 4 12.64 -27.86 6.08
N ILE A 5 13.54 -26.90 6.33
CA ILE A 5 13.18 -25.48 6.50
C ILE A 5 12.42 -24.92 5.29
N GLY A 6 12.81 -25.30 4.07
CA GLY A 6 12.11 -24.86 2.86
C GLY A 6 10.64 -25.28 2.82
N GLY A 7 10.35 -26.54 3.19
CA GLY A 7 8.98 -27.05 3.28
C GLY A 7 8.16 -26.36 4.37
N ALA A 8 8.79 -26.05 5.51
CA ALA A 8 8.15 -25.27 6.58
C ALA A 8 7.81 -23.84 6.13
N LEU A 9 8.71 -23.16 5.41
CA LEU A 9 8.45 -21.82 4.85
C LEU A 9 7.31 -21.84 3.83
N MET A 10 7.21 -22.87 2.99
CA MET A 10 6.08 -23.04 2.06
C MET A 10 4.75 -23.24 2.81
N ALA A 11 4.75 -24.04 3.89
CA ALA A 11 3.55 -24.20 4.72
C ALA A 11 3.12 -22.86 5.36
N ILE A 12 4.07 -22.06 5.84
CA ILE A 12 3.80 -20.71 6.34
C ILE A 12 3.26 -19.82 5.22
N GLY A 13 3.86 -19.85 4.03
CA GLY A 13 3.40 -19.11 2.85
C GLY A 13 1.96 -19.45 2.46
N ALA A 14 1.62 -20.74 2.42
CA ALA A 14 0.25 -21.20 2.18
C ALA A 14 -0.72 -20.71 3.28
N GLY A 15 -0.31 -20.76 4.54
CA GLY A 15 -1.08 -20.24 5.67
C GLY A 15 -1.33 -18.73 5.59
N ILE A 16 -0.32 -17.95 5.21
CA ILE A 16 -0.43 -16.50 4.99
C ILE A 16 -1.36 -16.18 3.81
N ALA A 17 -1.24 -16.94 2.71
CA ALA A 17 -2.06 -16.77 1.51
C ALA A 17 -3.56 -16.87 1.83
N ILE A 18 -4.00 -17.95 2.49
CA ILE A 18 -5.41 -18.11 2.87
C ILE A 18 -5.78 -17.26 4.09
N GLY A 19 -4.90 -17.14 5.08
CA GLY A 19 -5.20 -16.46 6.34
C GLY A 19 -5.55 -14.99 6.15
N PHE A 20 -4.67 -14.22 5.52
CA PHE A 20 -4.92 -12.79 5.31
C PHE A 20 -6.04 -12.54 4.29
N SER A 21 -6.12 -13.34 3.22
CA SER A 21 -7.21 -13.22 2.24
C SER A 21 -8.58 -13.53 2.85
N ALA A 22 -8.66 -14.54 3.72
CA ALA A 22 -9.89 -14.88 4.44
C ALA A 22 -10.28 -13.82 5.47
N ILE A 23 -9.31 -13.17 6.14
CA ILE A 23 -9.59 -12.02 7.01
C ILE A 23 -10.19 -10.88 6.19
N GLY A 24 -9.57 -10.53 5.05
CA GLY A 24 -10.07 -9.50 4.15
C GLY A 24 -11.50 -9.78 3.68
N SER A 25 -11.72 -10.95 3.09
CA SER A 25 -13.04 -11.38 2.61
C SER A 25 -14.06 -11.48 3.74
N GLY A 26 -13.69 -12.04 4.89
CA GLY A 26 -14.59 -12.15 6.04
C GLY A 26 -15.09 -10.79 6.54
N ILE A 27 -14.19 -9.80 6.64
CA ILE A 27 -14.55 -8.42 7.00
C ILE A 27 -15.39 -7.78 5.90
N GLY A 28 -14.98 -7.89 4.62
CA GLY A 28 -15.70 -7.33 3.49
C GLY A 28 -17.13 -7.86 3.36
N VAL A 29 -17.29 -9.19 3.42
CA VAL A 29 -18.60 -9.87 3.43
C VAL A 29 -19.39 -9.49 4.68
N GLY A 30 -18.76 -9.34 5.84
CA GLY A 30 -19.43 -8.87 7.06
C GLY A 30 -20.02 -7.46 6.92
N ILE A 31 -19.26 -6.53 6.32
CA ILE A 31 -19.70 -5.15 6.05
C ILE A 31 -20.91 -5.15 5.11
N THR A 32 -20.82 -5.85 3.97
CA THR A 32 -21.94 -5.92 3.02
C THR A 32 -23.13 -6.71 3.57
N GLY A 33 -22.87 -7.79 4.31
CA GLY A 33 -23.86 -8.66 4.92
C GLY A 33 -24.71 -7.95 5.96
N ALA A 34 -24.12 -7.06 6.77
CA ALA A 34 -24.87 -6.22 7.70
C ALA A 34 -25.88 -5.32 6.98
N SER A 35 -25.48 -4.69 5.88
CA SER A 35 -26.38 -3.90 5.04
C SER A 35 -27.44 -4.76 4.36
N ALA A 36 -27.05 -5.93 3.83
CA ALA A 36 -27.97 -6.87 3.21
C ALA A 36 -29.04 -7.38 4.18
N ALA A 37 -28.67 -7.70 5.43
CA ALA A 37 -29.60 -8.14 6.46
C ALA A 37 -30.64 -7.06 6.78
N GLY A 38 -30.21 -5.80 6.97
CA GLY A 38 -31.14 -4.68 7.20
C GLY A 38 -32.11 -4.48 6.03
N VAL A 39 -31.58 -4.50 4.81
CA VAL A 39 -32.38 -4.34 3.58
C VAL A 39 -33.39 -5.47 3.39
N THR A 40 -32.97 -6.71 3.60
CA THR A 40 -33.82 -7.89 3.35
C THR A 40 -34.86 -8.10 4.44
N ALA A 41 -34.63 -7.58 5.66
CA ALA A 41 -35.65 -7.55 6.72
C ALA A 41 -36.83 -6.65 6.36
N GLU A 42 -36.58 -5.52 5.68
CA GLU A 42 -37.63 -4.62 5.22
C GLU A 42 -38.22 -5.04 3.86
N ARG A 43 -37.39 -5.58 2.97
CA ARG A 43 -37.75 -5.95 1.59
C ARG A 43 -37.21 -7.33 1.19
N PRO A 44 -37.91 -8.43 1.54
CA PRO A 44 -37.46 -9.80 1.27
C PRO A 44 -37.21 -10.09 -0.22
N GLU A 45 -37.96 -9.45 -1.11
CA GLU A 45 -37.82 -9.60 -2.56
C GLU A 45 -36.46 -9.09 -3.10
N LYS A 46 -35.70 -8.32 -2.32
CA LYS A 46 -34.36 -7.82 -2.67
C LYS A 46 -33.24 -8.79 -2.31
N PHE A 47 -33.56 -9.96 -1.74
CA PHE A 47 -32.58 -10.96 -1.32
C PHE A 47 -31.57 -11.32 -2.41
N GLY A 48 -32.02 -11.58 -3.65
CA GLY A 48 -31.13 -11.96 -4.75
C GLY A 48 -30.07 -10.90 -5.08
N ALA A 49 -30.47 -9.63 -5.14
CA ALA A 49 -29.52 -8.53 -5.40
C ALA A 49 -28.56 -8.32 -4.21
N ALA A 50 -29.07 -8.39 -2.99
CA ALA A 50 -28.26 -8.27 -1.78
C ALA A 50 -27.25 -9.42 -1.63
N LEU A 51 -27.63 -10.63 -2.05
CA LEU A 51 -26.76 -11.80 -2.10
C LEU A 51 -25.61 -11.60 -3.09
N ILE A 52 -25.88 -11.06 -4.28
CA ILE A 52 -24.84 -10.80 -5.28
C ILE A 52 -23.81 -9.82 -4.73
N PHE A 53 -24.24 -8.68 -4.16
CA PHE A 53 -23.30 -7.73 -3.56
C PHE A 53 -22.50 -8.35 -2.41
N SER A 54 -23.12 -9.18 -1.58
CA SER A 54 -22.42 -9.88 -0.48
C SER A 54 -21.45 -10.96 -0.96
N ALA A 55 -21.59 -11.43 -2.21
CA ALA A 55 -20.69 -12.39 -2.82
C ALA A 55 -19.45 -11.75 -3.45
N ILE A 56 -19.53 -10.46 -3.83
CA ILE A 56 -18.43 -9.75 -4.49
C ILE A 56 -17.13 -9.81 -3.66
N PRO A 57 -17.09 -9.50 -2.35
CA PRO A 57 -15.85 -9.52 -1.55
C PRO A 57 -15.31 -10.93 -1.22
N GLN A 58 -15.89 -12.00 -1.76
CA GLN A 58 -15.45 -13.38 -1.48
C GLN A 58 -14.31 -13.84 -2.39
N THR A 59 -14.11 -13.18 -3.53
CA THR A 59 -13.14 -13.60 -4.57
C THR A 59 -11.70 -13.63 -4.05
N GLN A 60 -11.33 -12.71 -3.16
CA GLN A 60 -9.99 -12.61 -2.58
C GLN A 60 -9.63 -13.87 -1.77
N ALA A 61 -10.54 -14.39 -0.96
CA ALA A 61 -10.35 -15.66 -0.26
C ALA A 61 -10.18 -16.83 -1.23
N ILE A 62 -10.88 -16.83 -2.37
CA ILE A 62 -10.72 -17.86 -3.41
C ILE A 62 -9.31 -17.79 -4.02
N TYR A 63 -8.79 -16.59 -4.28
CA TYR A 63 -7.41 -16.41 -4.78
C TYR A 63 -6.36 -16.86 -3.75
N GLY A 64 -6.53 -16.49 -2.48
CA GLY A 64 -5.68 -16.96 -1.40
C GLY A 64 -5.70 -18.48 -1.23
N LEU A 65 -6.88 -19.10 -1.33
CA LEU A 65 -7.04 -20.55 -1.28
C LEU A 65 -6.36 -21.24 -2.46
N LEU A 66 -6.54 -20.71 -3.67
CA LEU A 66 -5.91 -21.24 -4.88
C LEU A 66 -4.39 -21.25 -4.73
N VAL A 67 -3.79 -20.12 -4.37
CA VAL A 67 -2.33 -20.02 -4.19
C VAL A 67 -1.84 -20.90 -3.03
N ALA A 68 -2.57 -20.97 -1.92
CA ALA A 68 -2.24 -21.88 -0.82
C ALA A 68 -2.18 -23.34 -1.27
N ILE A 69 -3.18 -23.79 -2.04
CA ILE A 69 -3.22 -25.15 -2.60
C ILE A 69 -2.04 -25.35 -3.57
N LEU A 70 -1.76 -24.40 -4.45
CA LEU A 70 -0.64 -24.49 -5.40
C LEU A 70 0.71 -24.59 -4.66
N ILE A 71 0.94 -23.81 -3.60
CA ILE A 71 2.14 -23.88 -2.77
C ILE A 71 2.26 -25.27 -2.13
N LEU A 72 1.18 -25.78 -1.50
CA LEU A 72 1.21 -27.09 -0.83
C LEU A 72 1.41 -28.25 -1.81
N LEU A 73 0.83 -28.17 -3.01
CA LEU A 73 1.04 -29.13 -4.10
C LEU A 73 2.51 -29.13 -4.53
N SER A 74 3.09 -27.94 -4.77
CA SER A 74 4.50 -27.80 -5.16
C SER A 74 5.49 -28.34 -4.12
N ALA A 75 5.15 -28.26 -2.83
CA ALA A 75 5.98 -28.83 -1.76
C ALA A 75 5.78 -30.35 -1.54
N GLY A 76 4.83 -30.98 -2.24
CA GLY A 76 4.56 -32.42 -2.08
C GLY A 76 3.83 -32.80 -0.80
N PHE A 77 3.11 -31.87 -0.15
CA PHE A 77 2.40 -32.13 1.11
C PHE A 77 1.30 -33.21 0.98
N PHE A 78 0.71 -33.38 -0.20
CA PHE A 78 -0.37 -34.35 -0.44
C PHE A 78 0.11 -35.76 -0.79
N GLY A 79 1.33 -35.91 -1.32
CA GLY A 79 1.91 -37.19 -1.75
C GLY A 79 3.00 -37.74 -0.83
N GLY A 80 3.36 -36.98 0.22
CA GLY A 80 4.55 -37.21 1.02
C GLY A 80 5.75 -36.50 0.40
N ILE A 81 6.39 -35.61 1.16
CA ILE A 81 7.53 -34.81 0.68
C ILE A 81 8.69 -35.76 0.34
N SER A 82 8.90 -36.00 -0.95
CA SER A 82 9.97 -36.86 -1.49
C SER A 82 11.19 -36.02 -1.87
N GLY A 83 11.92 -35.53 -0.87
CA GLY A 83 13.14 -34.74 -1.07
C GLY A 83 13.23 -33.51 -0.18
N GLU A 84 14.42 -32.90 -0.10
CA GLU A 84 14.60 -31.66 0.65
C GLU A 84 14.22 -30.46 -0.23
N VAL A 85 13.24 -29.69 0.21
CA VAL A 85 12.85 -28.43 -0.45
C VAL A 85 13.91 -27.37 -0.14
N PRO A 86 14.56 -26.74 -1.15
CA PRO A 86 15.53 -25.68 -0.92
C PRO A 86 14.94 -24.49 -0.17
N VAL A 87 15.71 -23.86 0.72
CA VAL A 87 15.26 -22.66 1.47
C VAL A 87 14.85 -21.53 0.52
N ALA A 88 15.55 -21.34 -0.59
CA ALA A 88 15.20 -20.37 -1.63
C ALA A 88 13.79 -20.57 -2.21
N ALA A 89 13.45 -21.83 -2.52
CA ALA A 89 12.11 -22.22 -2.97
C ALA A 89 11.06 -22.00 -1.86
N GLY A 90 11.45 -22.27 -0.61
CA GLY A 90 10.65 -21.97 0.58
C GLY A 90 10.28 -20.50 0.72
N LEU A 91 11.28 -19.63 0.61
CA LEU A 91 11.09 -18.17 0.64
C LEU A 91 10.29 -17.67 -0.56
N ALA A 92 10.42 -18.30 -1.74
CA ALA A 92 9.59 -17.99 -2.90
C ALA A 92 8.11 -18.29 -2.65
N GLY A 93 7.79 -19.45 -2.08
CA GLY A 93 6.43 -19.79 -1.65
C GLY A 93 5.89 -18.83 -0.58
N LEU A 94 6.74 -18.43 0.37
CA LEU A 94 6.39 -17.40 1.35
C LEU A 94 6.09 -16.03 0.69
N GLY A 95 6.91 -15.61 -0.27
CA GLY A 95 6.72 -14.39 -1.05
C GLY A 95 5.43 -14.39 -1.86
N ALA A 96 5.10 -15.51 -2.52
CA ALA A 96 3.82 -15.70 -3.21
C ALA A 96 2.64 -15.63 -2.23
N GLY A 97 2.78 -16.20 -1.04
CA GLY A 97 1.78 -16.11 0.03
C GLY A 97 1.56 -14.69 0.54
N LEU A 98 2.63 -13.91 0.75
CA LEU A 98 2.55 -12.50 1.12
C LEU A 98 1.87 -11.67 0.02
N ALA A 99 2.20 -11.92 -1.25
CA ALA A 99 1.66 -11.23 -2.41
C ALA A 99 0.13 -11.32 -2.46
N VAL A 100 -0.42 -12.54 -2.49
CA VAL A 100 -1.87 -12.75 -2.57
C VAL A 100 -2.57 -12.52 -1.23
N GLY A 101 -1.94 -12.93 -0.12
CA GLY A 101 -2.54 -12.90 1.21
C GLY A 101 -2.83 -11.47 1.66
N ILE A 102 -1.80 -10.62 1.68
CA ILE A 102 -1.96 -9.23 2.13
C ILE A 102 -2.77 -8.44 1.10
N ALA A 103 -2.58 -8.66 -0.20
CA ALA A 103 -3.42 -8.03 -1.22
C ALA A 103 -4.90 -8.42 -1.07
N GLY A 104 -5.21 -9.61 -0.54
CA GLY A 104 -6.56 -10.06 -0.24
C GLY A 104 -7.29 -9.23 0.82
N ILE A 105 -6.58 -8.41 1.61
CA ILE A 105 -7.19 -7.40 2.51
C ILE A 105 -8.00 -6.37 1.71
N SER A 106 -7.73 -6.21 0.41
CA SER A 106 -8.51 -5.36 -0.50
C SER A 106 -10.02 -5.62 -0.51
N ALA A 107 -10.46 -6.83 -0.16
CA ALA A 107 -11.86 -7.19 0.01
C ALA A 107 -12.60 -6.29 1.01
N ILE A 108 -11.91 -5.67 1.98
CA ILE A 108 -12.52 -4.69 2.89
C ILE A 108 -13.05 -3.48 2.10
N GLY A 109 -12.23 -2.91 1.22
CA GLY A 109 -12.62 -1.79 0.38
C GLY A 109 -13.77 -2.15 -0.57
N GLN A 110 -13.71 -3.35 -1.13
CA GLN A 110 -14.78 -3.87 -1.95
C GLN A 110 -16.09 -4.07 -1.17
N GLY A 111 -16.02 -4.55 0.08
CA GLY A 111 -17.18 -4.68 0.97
C GLY A 111 -17.81 -3.34 1.33
N ILE A 112 -17.00 -2.29 1.52
CA ILE A 112 -17.46 -0.90 1.72
C ILE A 112 -18.26 -0.41 0.50
N ALA A 113 -17.72 -0.60 -0.71
CA ALA A 113 -18.40 -0.22 -1.95
C ALA A 113 -19.68 -1.06 -2.19
N ALA A 114 -19.61 -2.37 -1.99
CA ALA A 114 -20.74 -3.27 -2.16
C ALA A 114 -21.87 -2.98 -1.14
N SER A 115 -21.54 -2.62 0.10
CA SER A 115 -22.50 -2.18 1.12
C SER A 115 -23.29 -0.94 0.67
N ALA A 116 -22.61 0.07 0.11
CA ALA A 116 -23.29 1.23 -0.47
C ALA A 116 -24.18 0.83 -1.67
N GLY A 117 -23.71 -0.11 -2.49
CA GLY A 117 -24.47 -0.70 -3.60
C GLY A 117 -25.76 -1.36 -3.15
N VAL A 118 -25.72 -2.16 -2.08
CA VAL A 118 -26.90 -2.77 -1.46
C VAL A 118 -27.89 -1.69 -1.03
N GLY A 119 -27.45 -0.70 -0.25
CA GLY A 119 -28.33 0.34 0.29
C GLY A 119 -29.05 1.16 -0.80
N VAL A 120 -28.36 1.52 -1.87
CA VAL A 120 -28.94 2.30 -2.97
C VAL A 120 -29.89 1.46 -3.84
N THR A 121 -29.52 0.20 -4.13
CA THR A 121 -30.28 -0.66 -5.05
C THR A 121 -31.69 -0.99 -4.54
N VAL A 122 -31.92 -0.89 -3.22
CA VAL A 122 -33.24 -1.05 -2.60
C VAL A 122 -34.26 -0.09 -3.19
N SER A 123 -33.89 1.19 -3.25
CA SER A 123 -34.76 2.27 -3.69
C SER A 123 -34.64 2.53 -5.19
N ARG A 124 -33.50 2.18 -5.80
CA ARG A 124 -33.20 2.43 -7.22
C ARG A 124 -32.62 1.18 -7.90
N PRO A 125 -33.45 0.24 -8.37
CA PRO A 125 -32.98 -1.02 -8.97
C PRO A 125 -32.04 -0.82 -10.17
N GLU A 126 -32.22 0.27 -10.93
CA GLU A 126 -31.37 0.67 -12.05
C GLU A 126 -29.92 0.97 -11.66
N MET A 127 -29.66 1.20 -10.36
CA MET A 127 -28.31 1.39 -9.83
C MET A 127 -27.54 0.09 -9.65
N PHE A 128 -28.18 -1.08 -9.76
CA PHE A 128 -27.53 -2.38 -9.55
C PHE A 128 -26.24 -2.51 -10.37
N GLY A 129 -26.32 -2.33 -11.69
CA GLY A 129 -25.15 -2.46 -12.57
C GLY A 129 -24.04 -1.45 -12.26
N LYS A 130 -24.41 -0.19 -11.97
CA LYS A 130 -23.43 0.85 -11.63
C LYS A 130 -22.76 0.58 -10.27
N GLY A 131 -23.53 0.09 -9.29
CA GLY A 131 -23.02 -0.31 -7.98
C GLY A 131 -22.05 -1.48 -8.09
N VAL A 132 -22.37 -2.49 -8.91
CA VAL A 132 -21.47 -3.62 -9.20
C VAL A 132 -20.17 -3.12 -9.83
N VAL A 133 -20.24 -2.20 -10.80
CA VAL A 133 -19.03 -1.62 -11.41
C VAL A 133 -18.17 -0.95 -10.34
N PHE A 134 -18.73 -0.06 -9.51
CA PHE A 134 -17.97 0.62 -8.44
C PHE A 134 -17.32 -0.34 -7.45
N ALA A 135 -18.01 -1.43 -7.09
CA ALA A 135 -17.45 -2.47 -6.23
C ALA A 135 -16.34 -3.28 -6.96
N ALA A 136 -16.51 -3.56 -8.24
CA ALA A 136 -15.56 -4.35 -9.02
C ALA A 136 -14.21 -3.65 -9.24
N ILE A 137 -14.13 -2.31 -9.27
CA ILE A 137 -12.83 -1.64 -9.46
C ILE A 137 -11.87 -1.93 -8.28
N CYS A 138 -12.41 -2.15 -7.07
CA CYS A 138 -11.62 -2.55 -5.89
C CYS A 138 -11.04 -3.98 -5.98
N GLU A 139 -11.42 -4.77 -6.99
CA GLU A 139 -10.92 -6.13 -7.24
C GLU A 139 -9.49 -6.14 -7.80
N THR A 140 -9.14 -5.09 -8.54
CA THR A 140 -7.90 -5.04 -9.35
C THR A 140 -6.65 -5.29 -8.50
N GLN A 141 -6.60 -4.76 -7.28
CA GLN A 141 -5.52 -4.97 -6.31
C GLN A 141 -5.31 -6.45 -5.97
N ALA A 142 -6.40 -7.20 -5.74
CA ALA A 142 -6.33 -8.62 -5.46
C ALA A 142 -5.84 -9.41 -6.69
N ILE A 143 -6.30 -9.02 -7.88
CA ILE A 143 -5.85 -9.62 -9.14
C ILE A 143 -4.36 -9.39 -9.36
N TYR A 144 -3.84 -8.20 -9.04
CA TYR A 144 -2.40 -7.93 -9.11
C TYR A 144 -1.60 -8.77 -8.10
N GLY A 145 -2.10 -8.92 -6.87
CA GLY A 145 -1.50 -9.81 -5.87
C GLY A 145 -1.48 -11.28 -6.32
N LEU A 146 -2.58 -11.76 -6.89
CA LEU A 146 -2.68 -13.09 -7.50
C LEU A 146 -1.69 -13.24 -8.67
N LEU A 147 -1.63 -12.24 -9.56
CA LEU A 147 -0.73 -12.24 -10.71
C LEU A 147 0.73 -12.39 -10.24
N VAL A 148 1.18 -11.56 -9.30
CA VAL A 148 2.54 -11.65 -8.76
C VAL A 148 2.78 -12.98 -8.05
N ALA A 149 1.81 -13.48 -7.28
CA ALA A 149 1.94 -14.80 -6.65
C ALA A 149 2.15 -15.91 -7.70
N VAL A 150 1.33 -15.94 -8.76
CA VAL A 150 1.48 -16.91 -9.85
C VAL A 150 2.82 -16.75 -10.57
N LEU A 151 3.25 -15.52 -10.86
CA LEU A 151 4.55 -15.27 -11.47
C LEU A 151 5.70 -15.78 -10.60
N LEU A 152 5.66 -15.54 -9.28
CA LEU A 152 6.66 -16.06 -8.35
C LEU A 152 6.68 -17.60 -8.35
N LEU A 153 5.52 -18.26 -8.33
CA LEU A 153 5.44 -19.72 -8.38
C LEU A 153 5.98 -20.31 -9.68
N VAL A 154 5.73 -19.65 -10.82
CA VAL A 154 6.23 -20.07 -12.13
C VAL A 154 7.73 -19.84 -12.25
N PHE A 155 8.19 -18.61 -12.00
CA PHE A 155 9.56 -18.18 -12.25
C PHE A 155 10.54 -18.49 -11.11
N SER A 156 10.09 -19.03 -9.98
CA SER A 156 10.98 -19.71 -9.02
C SER A 156 11.14 -21.20 -9.31
N GLY A 157 10.44 -21.72 -10.33
CA GLY A 157 10.39 -23.14 -10.66
C GLY A 157 9.56 -23.99 -9.69
N LEU A 158 8.72 -23.36 -8.86
CA LEU A 158 7.88 -24.09 -7.89
C LEU A 158 6.83 -24.97 -8.56
N LEU A 159 6.23 -24.49 -9.66
CA LEU A 159 5.23 -25.27 -10.41
C LEU A 159 5.84 -26.30 -11.36
N SER A 160 7.08 -26.09 -11.81
CA SER A 160 7.77 -27.03 -12.71
C SER A 160 8.53 -28.12 -11.98
N GLY A 161 8.75 -27.99 -10.67
CA GLY A 161 9.59 -28.87 -9.87
C GLY A 161 11.11 -28.63 -10.06
N ASN A 162 11.49 -27.75 -10.99
CA ASN A 162 12.88 -27.38 -11.24
C ASN A 162 13.22 -26.11 -10.44
N PHE A 163 13.48 -26.28 -9.15
CA PHE A 163 13.69 -25.14 -8.24
C PHE A 163 14.88 -24.27 -8.64
N MET A 164 14.63 -22.97 -8.75
CA MET A 164 15.68 -21.95 -8.93
C MET A 164 16.29 -21.62 -7.56
N ALA A 165 17.34 -22.35 -7.19
CA ALA A 165 17.93 -22.30 -5.86
C ALA A 165 18.98 -21.19 -5.70
N SER A 166 18.54 -19.93 -5.56
CA SER A 166 19.37 -18.82 -5.06
C SER A 166 18.72 -18.17 -3.85
N ALA A 167 19.47 -17.95 -2.77
CA ALA A 167 18.96 -17.26 -1.59
C ALA A 167 18.50 -15.82 -1.92
N ALA A 168 19.12 -15.19 -2.92
CA ALA A 168 18.70 -13.89 -3.43
C ALA A 168 17.31 -13.94 -4.07
N VAL A 169 17.00 -14.99 -4.86
CA VAL A 169 15.66 -15.20 -5.46
C VAL A 169 14.60 -15.37 -4.38
N GLY A 170 14.90 -16.16 -3.35
CA GLY A 170 14.00 -16.35 -2.22
C GLY A 170 13.65 -15.03 -1.52
N LEU A 171 14.65 -14.23 -1.16
CA LEU A 171 14.41 -12.91 -0.53
C LEU A 171 13.77 -11.90 -1.50
N THR A 172 14.10 -11.98 -2.79
CA THR A 172 13.46 -11.14 -3.82
C THR A 172 11.97 -11.42 -3.89
N ALA A 173 11.57 -12.69 -3.83
CA ALA A 173 10.15 -13.05 -3.78
C ALA A 173 9.45 -12.46 -2.55
N ILE A 174 10.11 -12.38 -1.39
CA ILE A 174 9.59 -11.66 -0.22
C ILE A 174 9.43 -10.17 -0.54
N GLY A 175 10.44 -9.54 -1.15
CA GLY A 175 10.36 -8.14 -1.61
C GLY A 175 9.19 -7.89 -2.57
N CYS A 176 9.01 -8.74 -3.58
CA CYS A 176 7.87 -8.70 -4.50
C CYS A 176 6.53 -8.85 -3.76
N GLY A 177 6.44 -9.82 -2.84
CA GLY A 177 5.25 -10.07 -2.05
C GLY A 177 4.88 -8.92 -1.13
N LEU A 178 5.86 -8.28 -0.50
CA LEU A 178 5.64 -7.07 0.30
C LEU A 178 5.25 -5.87 -0.57
N ALA A 179 5.87 -5.70 -1.75
CA ALA A 179 5.57 -4.62 -2.68
C ALA A 179 4.09 -4.62 -3.09
N ILE A 180 3.60 -5.75 -3.63
CA ILE A 180 2.21 -5.85 -4.10
C ILE A 180 1.22 -6.11 -2.97
N GLY A 181 1.60 -6.91 -1.98
CA GLY A 181 0.73 -7.30 -0.89
C GLY A 181 0.32 -6.10 -0.06
N LEU A 182 1.29 -5.32 0.44
CA LEU A 182 1.02 -4.14 1.25
C LEU A 182 0.36 -3.02 0.43
N SER A 183 0.79 -2.80 -0.82
CA SER A 183 0.15 -1.80 -1.67
C SER A 183 -1.29 -2.16 -2.05
N GLY A 184 -1.67 -3.45 -2.05
CA GLY A 184 -3.04 -3.91 -2.27
C GLY A 184 -4.04 -3.44 -1.21
N VAL A 185 -3.56 -2.99 -0.04
CA VAL A 185 -4.40 -2.32 0.98
C VAL A 185 -4.99 -1.00 0.45
N SER A 186 -4.45 -0.45 -0.65
CA SER A 186 -4.97 0.77 -1.30
C SER A 186 -6.45 0.68 -1.69
N ALA A 187 -6.95 -0.53 -1.93
CA ALA A 187 -8.35 -0.79 -2.22
C ALA A 187 -9.31 -0.30 -1.12
N ILE A 188 -8.87 -0.17 0.14
CA ILE A 188 -9.70 0.42 1.21
C ILE A 188 -10.06 1.87 0.87
N GLY A 189 -9.08 2.68 0.49
CA GLY A 189 -9.30 4.06 0.06
C GLY A 189 -10.19 4.14 -1.17
N GLN A 190 -9.94 3.27 -2.14
CA GLN A 190 -10.77 3.15 -3.33
C GLN A 190 -12.21 2.75 -3.01
N GLY A 191 -12.43 1.86 -2.04
CA GLY A 191 -13.73 1.46 -1.55
C GLY A 191 -14.51 2.61 -0.92
N ILE A 192 -13.83 3.46 -0.15
CA ILE A 192 -14.41 4.69 0.44
C ILE A 192 -14.85 5.65 -0.67
N ALA A 193 -13.99 5.89 -1.67
CA ALA A 193 -14.33 6.72 -2.83
C ALA A 193 -15.49 6.12 -3.63
N SER A 194 -15.46 4.82 -3.90
CA SER A 194 -16.50 4.09 -4.63
C SER A 194 -17.85 4.12 -3.92
N ALA A 195 -17.88 3.97 -2.59
CA ALA A 195 -19.12 4.09 -1.81
C ALA A 195 -19.74 5.49 -1.96
N SER A 196 -18.93 6.55 -1.86
CA SER A 196 -19.39 7.91 -2.13
C SER A 196 -19.86 8.09 -3.58
N GLY A 197 -19.12 7.50 -4.53
CA GLY A 197 -19.47 7.48 -5.95
C GLY A 197 -20.82 6.83 -6.23
N ILE A 198 -21.13 5.71 -5.56
CA ILE A 198 -22.42 5.02 -5.65
C ILE A 198 -23.53 5.93 -5.14
N SER A 199 -23.39 6.51 -3.95
CA SER A 199 -24.39 7.42 -3.37
C SER A 199 -24.63 8.66 -4.22
N ALA A 200 -23.55 9.32 -4.67
CA ALA A 200 -23.64 10.51 -5.53
C ALA A 200 -24.26 10.18 -6.89
N THR A 201 -23.93 9.02 -7.47
CA THR A 201 -24.51 8.57 -8.75
C THR A 201 -25.98 8.21 -8.61
N ALA A 202 -26.36 7.66 -7.45
CA ALA A 202 -27.74 7.37 -7.14
C ALA A 202 -28.57 8.66 -7.22
N GLU A 203 -28.09 9.73 -6.60
CA GLU A 203 -28.80 11.03 -6.61
C GLU A 203 -28.72 11.72 -7.98
N ARG A 204 -27.53 11.71 -8.60
CA ARG A 204 -27.25 12.39 -9.87
C ARG A 204 -26.53 11.44 -10.84
N PRO A 205 -27.23 10.87 -11.84
CA PRO A 205 -26.64 9.87 -12.74
C PRO A 205 -25.37 10.32 -13.50
N GLU A 206 -25.23 11.62 -13.74
CA GLU A 206 -24.04 12.26 -14.34
C GLU A 206 -22.77 12.14 -13.49
N MET A 207 -22.90 11.87 -12.19
CA MET A 207 -21.78 11.63 -11.29
C MET A 207 -21.11 10.29 -11.53
N PHE A 208 -21.70 9.37 -12.31
CA PHE A 208 -21.13 8.05 -12.55
C PHE A 208 -19.68 8.15 -13.04
N GLY A 209 -19.44 8.82 -14.17
CA GLY A 209 -18.08 8.95 -14.72
C GLY A 209 -17.12 9.68 -13.79
N LYS A 210 -17.57 10.76 -13.14
CA LYS A 210 -16.74 11.54 -12.21
C LYS A 210 -16.37 10.76 -10.96
N GLY A 211 -17.32 10.01 -10.41
CA GLY A 211 -17.11 9.12 -9.27
C GLY A 211 -16.10 8.03 -9.60
N ILE A 212 -16.18 7.44 -10.80
CA ILE A 212 -15.21 6.43 -11.26
C ILE A 212 -13.81 7.03 -11.34
N VAL A 213 -13.65 8.25 -11.86
CA VAL A 213 -12.35 8.94 -11.89
C VAL A 213 -11.80 9.14 -10.47
N PHE A 214 -12.63 9.63 -9.54
CA PHE A 214 -12.22 9.79 -8.14
C PHE A 214 -11.88 8.48 -7.42
N SER A 215 -12.54 7.37 -7.77
CA SER A 215 -12.17 6.05 -7.26
C SER A 215 -10.85 5.56 -7.86
N ALA A 216 -10.68 5.68 -9.18
CA ALA A 216 -9.54 5.14 -9.91
C ALA A 216 -8.19 5.78 -9.55
N ILE A 217 -8.17 7.03 -9.08
CA ILE A 217 -6.90 7.65 -8.63
C ILE A 217 -6.26 6.90 -7.45
N CYS A 218 -7.06 6.18 -6.65
CA CYS A 218 -6.58 5.35 -5.53
C CYS A 218 -5.96 4.01 -5.99
N GLU A 219 -6.02 3.70 -7.28
CA GLU A 219 -5.46 2.48 -7.87
C GLU A 219 -3.95 2.60 -8.11
N THR A 220 -3.46 3.82 -8.32
CA THR A 220 -2.06 4.14 -8.68
C THR A 220 -1.03 3.50 -7.75
N GLN A 221 -1.32 3.45 -6.45
CA GLN A 221 -0.47 2.84 -5.42
C GLN A 221 -0.21 1.35 -5.66
N ALA A 222 -1.25 0.60 -6.04
CA ALA A 222 -1.11 -0.83 -6.31
C ALA A 222 -0.40 -1.07 -7.64
N ILE A 223 -0.58 -0.17 -8.62
CA ILE A 223 0.17 -0.19 -9.89
C ILE A 223 1.67 0.01 -9.61
N TYR A 224 2.05 0.91 -8.70
CA TYR A 224 3.45 1.09 -8.30
C TYR A 224 4.02 -0.16 -7.61
N GLY A 225 3.25 -0.79 -6.71
CA GLY A 225 3.65 -2.05 -6.09
C GLY A 225 3.83 -3.18 -7.10
N LEU A 226 2.92 -3.29 -8.06
CA LEU A 226 3.01 -4.25 -9.17
C LEU A 226 4.25 -3.99 -10.03
N LEU A 227 4.48 -2.73 -10.40
CA LEU A 227 5.64 -2.33 -11.18
C LEU A 227 6.94 -2.74 -10.46
N VAL A 228 7.09 -2.37 -9.18
CA VAL A 228 8.30 -2.73 -8.41
C VAL A 228 8.47 -4.25 -8.31
N ALA A 229 7.41 -5.02 -8.08
CA ALA A 229 7.49 -6.48 -8.08
C ALA A 229 7.99 -7.05 -9.43
N ILE A 230 7.50 -6.51 -10.56
CA ILE A 230 7.95 -6.90 -11.90
C ILE A 230 9.41 -6.52 -12.13
N LEU A 231 9.81 -5.30 -11.75
CA LEU A 231 11.19 -4.84 -11.90
C LEU A 231 12.16 -5.68 -11.05
N LEU A 232 11.78 -6.01 -9.81
CA LEU A 232 12.58 -6.88 -8.94
C LEU A 232 12.78 -8.27 -9.55
N MET A 233 11.71 -8.91 -10.06
CA MET A 233 11.83 -10.20 -10.76
C MET A 233 12.71 -10.10 -12.01
N SER A 234 12.58 -9.01 -12.78
CA SER A 234 13.35 -8.78 -14.00
C SER A 234 14.84 -8.61 -13.70
N PHE A 235 15.19 -7.71 -12.78
CA PHE A 235 16.59 -7.32 -12.54
C PHE A 235 17.36 -8.30 -11.67
N THR A 236 16.68 -9.17 -10.93
CA THR A 236 17.33 -10.29 -10.22
C THR A 236 17.50 -11.54 -11.09
N GLY A 237 17.03 -11.49 -12.34
CA GLY A 237 17.17 -12.55 -13.32
C GLY A 237 16.13 -13.67 -13.21
N MET A 238 15.05 -13.50 -12.42
CA MET A 238 14.02 -14.54 -12.28
C MET A 238 13.33 -14.87 -13.61
N PHE A 239 13.15 -13.89 -14.50
CA PHE A 239 12.57 -14.11 -15.83
C PHE A 239 13.56 -14.70 -16.84
N THR A 240 14.84 -14.38 -16.74
CA THR A 240 15.86 -14.80 -17.73
C THR A 240 16.58 -16.08 -17.36
N GLY A 241 16.62 -16.44 -16.07
CA GLY A 241 17.44 -17.52 -15.54
C GLY A 241 18.84 -17.09 -15.11
N ASP A 242 19.27 -15.88 -15.47
CA ASP A 242 20.58 -15.31 -15.12
C ASP A 242 20.53 -14.70 -13.72
N LEU A 243 20.49 -15.58 -12.72
CA LEU A 243 20.25 -15.20 -11.33
C LEU A 243 21.42 -14.43 -10.72
N ILE A 244 21.11 -13.32 -10.04
CA ILE A 244 22.06 -12.68 -9.13
C ILE A 244 22.19 -13.58 -7.87
N PRO A 245 23.38 -14.09 -7.52
CA PRO A 245 23.53 -15.02 -6.40
C PRO A 245 23.65 -14.31 -5.04
N THR A 246 23.87 -13.00 -5.01
CA THR A 246 24.22 -12.28 -3.78
C THR A 246 23.02 -12.13 -2.85
N LEU A 247 23.17 -12.58 -1.60
CA LEU A 247 22.15 -12.39 -0.56
C LEU A 247 21.79 -10.90 -0.37
N ALA A 248 22.77 -10.01 -0.52
CA ALA A 248 22.60 -8.56 -0.44
C ALA A 248 21.52 -8.03 -1.40
N ALA A 249 21.55 -8.44 -2.67
CA ALA A 249 20.53 -8.07 -3.67
C ALA A 249 19.11 -8.47 -3.22
N GLY A 250 18.97 -9.66 -2.62
CA GLY A 250 17.69 -10.10 -2.06
C GLY A 250 17.22 -9.27 -0.87
N VAL A 251 18.12 -8.84 0.01
CA VAL A 251 17.79 -7.93 1.12
C VAL A 251 17.42 -6.53 0.60
N VAL A 252 18.11 -6.03 -0.43
CA VAL A 252 17.73 -4.78 -1.11
C VAL A 252 16.31 -4.88 -1.67
N ALA A 253 15.96 -6.01 -2.31
CA ALA A 253 14.62 -6.23 -2.86
C ALA A 253 13.53 -6.15 -1.78
N ILE A 254 13.81 -6.62 -0.55
CA ILE A 254 12.92 -6.42 0.60
C ILE A 254 12.77 -4.93 0.93
N GLY A 255 13.86 -4.17 0.93
CA GLY A 255 13.83 -2.71 1.12
C GLY A 255 12.99 -1.99 0.07
N CYS A 256 13.14 -2.33 -1.21
CA CYS A 256 12.31 -1.82 -2.29
C CYS A 256 10.83 -2.15 -2.08
N GLY A 257 10.52 -3.39 -1.69
CA GLY A 257 9.16 -3.83 -1.41
C GLY A 257 8.51 -3.11 -0.23
N LEU A 258 9.25 -2.87 0.85
CA LEU A 258 8.77 -2.10 2.00
C LEU A 258 8.55 -0.62 1.66
N ALA A 259 9.42 -0.04 0.83
CA ALA A 259 9.32 1.36 0.39
C ALA A 259 7.99 1.62 -0.33
N VAL A 260 7.70 0.85 -1.39
CA VAL A 260 6.47 1.04 -2.17
C VAL A 260 5.24 0.44 -1.48
N GLY A 261 5.42 -0.68 -0.76
CA GLY A 261 4.34 -1.42 -0.13
C GLY A 261 3.65 -0.60 0.95
N PHE A 262 4.40 -0.08 1.93
CA PHE A 262 3.81 0.76 2.98
C PHE A 262 3.39 2.13 2.46
N ALA A 263 4.14 2.72 1.50
CA ALA A 263 3.71 3.97 0.87
C ALA A 263 2.36 3.83 0.16
N GLY A 264 2.01 2.63 -0.30
CA GLY A 264 0.71 2.35 -0.92
C GLY A 264 -0.50 2.53 0.01
N PHE A 265 -0.31 2.58 1.33
CA PHE A 265 -1.37 2.91 2.28
C PHE A 265 -1.83 4.37 2.15
N SER A 266 -1.08 5.22 1.43
CA SER A 266 -1.47 6.60 1.18
C SER A 266 -2.81 6.74 0.45
N ALA A 267 -3.20 5.71 -0.29
CA ALA A 267 -4.50 5.60 -0.95
C ALA A 267 -5.69 5.72 0.03
N ILE A 268 -5.53 5.35 1.31
CA ILE A 268 -6.60 5.54 2.32
C ILE A 268 -6.91 7.04 2.48
N GLY A 269 -5.86 7.86 2.62
CA GLY A 269 -6.00 9.32 2.68
C GLY A 269 -6.56 9.90 1.38
N GLN A 270 -6.06 9.41 0.24
CA GLN A 270 -6.56 9.80 -1.07
C GLN A 270 -8.04 9.45 -1.25
N GLY A 271 -8.48 8.29 -0.76
CA GLY A 271 -9.87 7.83 -0.79
C GLY A 271 -10.79 8.71 0.06
N ILE A 272 -10.34 9.15 1.23
CA ILE A 272 -11.06 10.11 2.08
C ILE A 272 -11.25 11.45 1.35
N ALA A 273 -10.17 11.98 0.77
CA ALA A 273 -10.23 13.21 -0.01
C ALA A 273 -11.09 13.06 -1.27
N ALA A 274 -10.98 11.92 -1.97
CA ALA A 274 -11.77 11.60 -3.15
C ALA A 274 -13.26 11.51 -2.83
N ALA A 275 -13.66 10.84 -1.73
CA ALA A 275 -15.05 10.78 -1.29
C ALA A 275 -15.63 12.17 -0.97
N ALA A 276 -14.86 13.04 -0.31
CA ALA A 276 -15.26 14.43 -0.10
C ALA A 276 -15.38 15.20 -1.43
N GLY A 277 -14.43 14.95 -2.36
CA GLY A 277 -14.43 15.50 -3.72
C GLY A 277 -15.67 15.11 -4.52
N ILE A 278 -16.07 13.83 -4.44
CA ILE A 278 -17.29 13.30 -5.07
C ILE A 278 -18.51 14.02 -4.52
N GLY A 279 -18.67 14.08 -3.19
CA GLY A 279 -19.80 14.75 -2.55
C GLY A 279 -19.89 16.23 -2.93
N ALA A 280 -18.77 16.97 -2.82
CA ALA A 280 -18.73 18.38 -3.19
C ALA A 280 -18.99 18.62 -4.68
N THR A 281 -18.55 17.70 -5.54
CA THR A 281 -18.81 17.77 -6.99
C THR A 281 -20.26 17.46 -7.33
N ALA A 282 -20.87 16.53 -6.59
CA ALA A 282 -22.28 16.21 -6.72
C ALA A 282 -23.12 17.44 -6.40
N GLU A 283 -22.77 18.22 -5.37
CA GLU A 283 -23.46 19.48 -5.06
C GLU A 283 -23.15 20.60 -6.06
N LYS A 284 -21.86 20.81 -6.34
CA LYS A 284 -21.34 21.91 -7.16
C LYS A 284 -20.41 21.37 -8.24
N PRO A 285 -20.87 21.25 -9.51
CA PRO A 285 -20.08 20.64 -10.59
C PRO A 285 -18.68 21.25 -10.81
N GLY A 286 -18.51 22.54 -10.51
CA GLY A 286 -17.21 23.25 -10.57
C GLY A 286 -16.18 22.79 -9.54
N MET A 287 -16.57 21.98 -8.55
CA MET A 287 -15.66 21.38 -7.56
C MET A 287 -14.87 20.20 -8.10
N PHE A 288 -15.23 19.62 -9.26
CA PHE A 288 -14.58 18.42 -9.81
C PHE A 288 -13.05 18.56 -9.86
N GLY A 289 -12.54 19.57 -10.58
CA GLY A 289 -11.10 19.78 -10.71
C GLY A 289 -10.42 20.08 -9.37
N ARG A 290 -11.06 20.87 -8.50
CA ARG A 290 -10.50 21.21 -7.17
C ARG A 290 -10.44 20.00 -6.24
N GLY A 291 -11.47 19.15 -6.26
CA GLY A 291 -11.50 17.90 -5.52
C GLY A 291 -10.40 16.95 -5.98
N ILE A 292 -10.18 16.85 -7.31
CA ILE A 292 -9.09 16.03 -7.87
C ILE A 292 -7.73 16.55 -7.38
N VAL A 293 -7.51 17.86 -7.40
CA VAL A 293 -6.26 18.44 -6.87
C VAL A 293 -6.06 18.03 -5.41
N PHE A 294 -7.05 18.23 -4.54
CA PHE A 294 -6.94 17.84 -3.12
C PHE A 294 -6.65 16.34 -2.93
N ALA A 295 -7.30 15.47 -3.70
CA ALA A 295 -7.04 14.04 -3.63
C ALA A 295 -5.63 13.68 -4.12
N ALA A 296 -5.16 14.30 -5.21
CA ALA A 296 -3.86 14.04 -5.82
C ALA A 296 -2.67 14.43 -4.91
N ILE A 297 -2.80 15.40 -4.00
CA ILE A 297 -1.67 15.74 -3.10
C ILE A 297 -1.34 14.55 -2.16
N CYS A 298 -2.32 13.68 -1.85
CA CYS A 298 -2.09 12.46 -1.07
C CYS A 298 -1.31 11.37 -1.85
N GLU A 299 -1.09 11.56 -3.16
CA GLU A 299 -0.34 10.64 -4.01
C GLU A 299 1.18 10.82 -3.83
N THR A 300 1.64 11.99 -3.39
CA THR A 300 3.06 12.34 -3.23
C THR A 300 3.83 11.30 -2.42
N GLN A 301 3.23 10.77 -1.35
CA GLN A 301 3.79 9.72 -0.51
C GLN A 301 4.08 8.42 -1.28
N ALA A 302 3.15 8.02 -2.16
CA ALA A 302 3.33 6.83 -2.99
C ALA A 302 4.46 7.04 -4.01
N ILE A 303 4.56 8.24 -4.57
CA ILE A 303 5.64 8.63 -5.48
C ILE A 303 6.99 8.60 -4.76
N TYR A 304 7.09 9.06 -3.51
CA TYR A 304 8.32 8.96 -2.73
C TYR A 304 8.74 7.50 -2.47
N GLY A 305 7.80 6.63 -2.14
CA GLY A 305 8.06 5.19 -1.99
C GLY A 305 8.55 4.54 -3.28
N LEU A 306 7.91 4.84 -4.40
CA LEU A 306 8.32 4.38 -5.73
C LEU A 306 9.72 4.91 -6.10
N LEU A 307 9.97 6.20 -5.88
CA LEU A 307 11.26 6.84 -6.14
C LEU A 307 12.37 6.12 -5.38
N VAL A 308 12.22 5.95 -4.06
CA VAL A 308 13.24 5.27 -3.24
C VAL A 308 13.44 3.83 -3.70
N ALA A 309 12.39 3.08 -4.04
CA ALA A 309 12.55 1.73 -4.59
C ALA A 309 13.39 1.73 -5.88
N ILE A 310 13.15 2.67 -6.79
CA ILE A 310 13.93 2.81 -8.03
C ILE A 310 15.38 3.20 -7.74
N LEU A 311 15.61 4.17 -6.85
CA LEU A 311 16.95 4.62 -6.49
C LEU A 311 17.75 3.50 -5.80
N LEU A 312 17.12 2.72 -4.92
CA LEU A 312 17.75 1.55 -4.31
C LEU A 312 18.17 0.54 -5.39
N MET A 313 17.25 0.16 -6.29
CA MET A 313 17.60 -0.77 -7.39
C MET A 313 18.73 -0.22 -8.28
N ALA A 314 18.71 1.08 -8.59
CA ALA A 314 19.70 1.71 -9.45
C ALA A 314 21.09 1.75 -8.81
N PHE A 315 21.17 2.21 -7.56
CA PHE A 315 22.45 2.51 -6.90
C PHE A 315 23.06 1.32 -6.15
N THR A 316 22.30 0.29 -5.83
CA THR A 316 22.90 -0.94 -5.29
C THR A 316 23.43 -1.88 -6.38
N GLY A 317 23.33 -1.50 -7.65
CA GLY A 317 23.76 -2.31 -8.78
C GLY A 317 22.75 -3.35 -9.26
N LEU A 318 21.51 -3.35 -8.75
CA LEU A 318 20.50 -4.35 -9.12
C LEU A 318 20.10 -4.21 -10.60
N ILE A 319 19.87 -2.97 -11.06
CA ILE A 319 19.53 -2.68 -12.46
C ILE A 319 20.70 -2.98 -13.40
N SER A 320 21.93 -2.64 -12.99
CA SER A 320 23.15 -2.90 -13.76
C SER A 320 23.62 -4.35 -13.67
N GLN A 321 22.95 -5.20 -12.90
CA GLN A 321 23.35 -6.57 -12.58
C GLN A 321 24.77 -6.68 -12.02
N ASP A 322 25.19 -5.66 -11.27
CA ASP A 322 26.48 -5.67 -10.58
C ASP A 322 26.37 -6.41 -9.24
N ALA A 323 27.23 -7.41 -9.04
CA ALA A 323 27.22 -8.30 -7.88
C ALA A 323 28.08 -7.80 -6.72
N THR A 324 28.50 -6.53 -6.73
CA THR A 324 29.38 -5.93 -5.72
C THR A 324 28.67 -5.54 -4.42
N THR A 325 27.33 -5.60 -4.37
CA THR A 325 26.54 -5.19 -3.21
C THR A 325 26.87 -6.00 -1.95
N THR A 326 27.04 -5.30 -0.81
CA THR A 326 27.31 -5.94 0.48
C THR A 326 26.03 -6.11 1.32
N LEU A 327 26.06 -7.02 2.29
CA LEU A 327 24.93 -7.20 3.22
C LEU A 327 24.64 -5.97 4.07
N ALA A 328 25.67 -5.19 4.41
CA ALA A 328 25.51 -3.92 5.12
C ALA A 328 24.63 -2.95 4.32
N VAL A 329 24.89 -2.84 3.02
CA VAL A 329 24.09 -2.05 2.08
C VAL A 329 22.66 -2.60 1.97
N GLY A 330 22.49 -3.92 1.93
CA GLY A 330 21.17 -4.55 1.95
C GLY A 330 20.33 -4.11 3.15
N PHE A 331 20.86 -4.16 4.36
CA PHE A 331 20.13 -3.71 5.54
C PHE A 331 19.90 -2.18 5.57
N ALA A 332 20.86 -1.39 5.07
CA ALA A 332 20.66 0.05 4.90
C ALA A 332 19.51 0.37 3.92
N ALA A 333 19.40 -0.40 2.83
CA ALA A 333 18.31 -0.30 1.87
C ALA A 333 16.94 -0.62 2.51
N VAL A 334 16.89 -1.64 3.38
CA VAL A 334 15.68 -1.92 4.19
C VAL A 334 15.35 -0.76 5.12
N GLY A 335 16.36 -0.16 5.75
CA GLY A 335 16.19 1.04 6.59
C GLY A 335 15.61 2.21 5.79
N GLY A 336 16.16 2.49 4.60
CA GLY A 336 15.65 3.53 3.71
C GLY A 336 14.23 3.25 3.23
N GLY A 337 13.93 1.98 2.89
CA GLY A 337 12.58 1.58 2.51
C GLY A 337 11.55 1.72 3.63
N LEU A 338 11.90 1.34 4.85
CA LEU A 338 11.04 1.55 6.03
C LEU A 338 10.85 3.04 6.34
N ALA A 339 11.89 3.85 6.19
CA ALA A 339 11.84 5.30 6.44
C ALA A 339 10.77 5.97 5.59
N VAL A 340 10.82 5.77 4.26
CA VAL A 340 9.87 6.38 3.33
C VAL A 340 8.51 5.68 3.33
N GLY A 341 8.50 4.35 3.40
CA GLY A 341 7.29 3.55 3.29
C GLY A 341 6.33 3.81 4.45
N LEU A 342 6.83 3.68 5.69
CA LEU A 342 6.01 3.94 6.88
C LEU A 342 5.65 5.42 7.02
N ALA A 343 6.56 6.34 6.66
CA ALA A 343 6.24 7.77 6.65
C ALA A 343 5.14 8.10 5.62
N GLY A 344 4.96 7.28 4.58
CA GLY A 344 3.89 7.40 3.60
C GLY A 344 2.47 7.28 4.18
N LEU A 345 2.32 6.69 5.38
CA LEU A 345 1.05 6.65 6.13
C LEU A 345 0.56 8.04 6.55
N SER A 346 1.44 9.06 6.51
CA SER A 346 1.08 10.46 6.74
C SER A 346 -0.02 10.99 5.84
N ALA A 347 -0.16 10.41 4.64
CA ALA A 347 -1.21 10.74 3.69
C ALA A 347 -2.62 10.57 4.27
N ILE A 348 -2.83 9.70 5.28
CA ILE A 348 -4.14 9.59 5.96
C ILE A 348 -4.52 10.92 6.61
N GLY A 349 -3.60 11.53 7.36
CA GLY A 349 -3.79 12.85 7.96
C GLY A 349 -4.01 13.93 6.91
N GLN A 350 -3.22 13.89 5.85
CA GLN A 350 -3.37 14.79 4.71
C GLN A 350 -4.74 14.65 4.03
N GLY A 351 -5.25 13.43 3.88
CA GLY A 351 -6.59 13.14 3.35
C GLY A 351 -7.71 13.72 4.21
N ILE A 352 -7.57 13.66 5.54
CA ILE A 352 -8.52 14.28 6.49
C ILE A 352 -8.54 15.80 6.33
N ALA A 353 -7.36 16.42 6.27
CA ALA A 353 -7.23 17.86 6.03
C ALA A 353 -7.78 18.24 4.65
N ALA A 354 -7.46 17.46 3.61
CA ALA A 354 -7.91 17.66 2.24
C ALA A 354 -9.44 17.57 2.12
N ALA A 355 -10.08 16.58 2.76
CA ALA A 355 -11.54 16.47 2.81
C ALA A 355 -12.20 17.72 3.42
N SER A 356 -11.61 18.25 4.49
CA SER A 356 -12.08 19.50 5.11
C SER A 356 -11.83 20.72 4.23
N GLY A 357 -10.69 20.73 3.52
CA GLY A 357 -10.35 21.74 2.52
C GLY A 357 -11.33 21.76 1.36
N ILE A 358 -11.73 20.59 0.86
CA ILE A 358 -12.75 20.42 -0.18
C ILE A 358 -14.09 20.99 0.30
N ALA A 359 -14.56 20.58 1.48
CA ALA A 359 -15.82 21.06 2.06
C ALA A 359 -15.82 22.59 2.23
N ALA A 360 -14.77 23.16 2.84
CA ALA A 360 -14.63 24.60 3.02
C ALA A 360 -14.52 25.34 1.68
N THR A 361 -13.88 24.75 0.67
CA THR A 361 -13.77 25.32 -0.68
C THR A 361 -15.11 25.31 -1.41
N ALA A 362 -15.91 24.27 -1.20
CA ALA A 362 -17.26 24.18 -1.75
C ALA A 362 -18.13 25.32 -1.20
N GLU A 363 -18.00 25.67 0.07
CA GLU A 363 -18.69 26.82 0.66
C GLU A 363 -18.11 28.17 0.20
N LYS A 364 -16.78 28.32 0.28
CA LYS A 364 -16.06 29.56 0.00
C LYS A 364 -14.87 29.29 -0.91
N SER A 365 -14.95 29.76 -2.15
CA SER A 365 -13.90 29.51 -3.17
C SER A 365 -12.50 29.99 -2.77
N GLU A 366 -12.41 31.05 -1.96
CA GLU A 366 -11.16 31.57 -1.37
C GLU A 366 -10.45 30.59 -0.42
N MET A 367 -11.17 29.59 0.10
CA MET A 367 -10.60 28.55 0.96
C MET A 367 -9.78 27.53 0.19
N PHE A 368 -9.83 27.53 -1.15
CA PHE A 368 -9.04 26.58 -1.95
C PHE A 368 -7.56 26.63 -1.60
N GLY A 369 -6.91 27.78 -1.77
CA GLY A 369 -5.48 27.92 -1.46
C GLY A 369 -5.16 27.67 0.01
N LYS A 370 -6.01 28.14 0.93
CA LYS A 370 -5.80 27.96 2.38
C LYS A 370 -5.92 26.48 2.79
N GLY A 371 -6.89 25.77 2.22
CA GLY A 371 -7.07 24.34 2.43
C GLY A 371 -5.87 23.56 1.93
N ILE A 372 -5.35 23.90 0.75
CA ILE A 372 -4.13 23.27 0.19
C ILE A 372 -2.94 23.46 1.13
N VAL A 373 -2.75 24.66 1.68
CA VAL A 373 -1.67 24.93 2.66
C VAL A 373 -1.83 24.04 3.90
N PHE A 374 -3.02 23.95 4.49
CA PHE A 374 -3.25 23.09 5.65
C PHE A 374 -3.02 21.60 5.33
N SER A 375 -3.43 21.13 4.16
CA SER A 375 -3.18 19.76 3.71
C SER A 375 -1.70 19.48 3.49
N ALA A 376 -0.96 20.39 2.86
CA ALA A 376 0.45 20.20 2.51
C ALA A 376 1.37 20.10 3.74
N ILE A 377 1.00 20.70 4.88
CA ILE A 377 1.82 20.63 6.10
C ILE A 377 1.86 19.20 6.66
N CYS A 378 0.82 18.40 6.43
CA CYS A 378 0.81 16.98 6.76
C CYS A 378 1.80 16.14 5.92
N GLU A 379 2.41 16.72 4.89
CA GLU A 379 3.40 16.05 4.04
C GLU A 379 4.80 16.06 4.66
N THR A 380 5.07 16.95 5.62
CA THR A 380 6.41 17.12 6.24
C THR A 380 6.99 15.80 6.76
N GLN A 381 6.17 14.92 7.33
CA GLN A 381 6.57 13.59 7.79
C GLN A 381 7.08 12.70 6.67
N ALA A 382 6.41 12.71 5.51
CA ALA A 382 6.84 11.96 4.34
C ALA A 382 8.17 12.51 3.80
N ILE A 383 8.35 13.82 3.83
CA ILE A 383 9.61 14.48 3.45
C ILE A 383 10.74 14.08 4.41
N TYR A 384 10.49 13.97 5.72
CA TYR A 384 11.48 13.48 6.68
C TYR A 384 11.86 12.02 6.42
N GLY A 385 10.88 11.16 6.10
CA GLY A 385 11.13 9.78 5.69
C GLY A 385 11.99 9.69 4.44
N LEU A 386 11.66 10.47 3.40
CA LEU A 386 12.43 10.56 2.16
C LEU A 386 13.86 11.09 2.42
N LEU A 387 14.00 12.13 3.25
CA LEU A 387 15.29 12.69 3.62
C LEU A 387 16.17 11.62 4.27
N VAL A 388 15.67 10.91 5.28
CA VAL A 388 16.44 9.85 5.95
C VAL A 388 16.78 8.71 5.00
N ALA A 389 15.87 8.33 4.08
CA ALA A 389 16.19 7.34 3.04
C ALA A 389 17.35 7.81 2.16
N ILE A 390 17.36 9.08 1.74
CA ILE A 390 18.45 9.68 0.95
C ILE A 390 19.74 9.77 1.75
N LEU A 391 19.70 10.18 3.02
CA LEU A 391 20.87 10.23 3.89
C LEU A 391 21.45 8.82 4.10
N LEU A 392 20.60 7.82 4.31
CA LEU A 392 21.03 6.43 4.37
C LEU A 392 21.73 6.03 3.07
N MET A 393 21.13 6.31 1.92
CA MET A 393 21.79 5.98 0.64
C MET A 393 23.12 6.72 0.43
N ALA A 394 23.19 8.00 0.79
CA ALA A 394 24.38 8.82 0.62
C ALA A 394 25.53 8.34 1.51
N PHE A 395 25.26 8.15 2.80
CA PHE A 395 26.30 7.87 3.80
C PHE A 395 26.55 6.37 4.01
N THR A 396 25.71 5.49 3.47
CA THR A 396 26.02 4.06 3.42
C THR A 396 26.73 3.63 2.13
N GLY A 397 27.19 4.59 1.34
CA GLY A 397 27.92 4.32 0.10
C GLY A 397 27.07 3.76 -1.04
N ILE A 398 25.74 3.70 -0.88
CA ILE A 398 24.80 3.29 -1.94
C ILE A 398 24.96 4.20 -3.15
N ILE A 399 24.92 5.53 -2.95
CA ILE A 399 25.03 6.49 -4.06
C ILE A 399 26.46 6.51 -4.64
N THR A 400 27.49 6.44 -3.79
CA THR A 400 28.88 6.54 -4.22
C THR A 400 29.46 5.22 -4.75
N HIS A 401 28.71 4.12 -4.63
CA HIS A 401 29.15 2.74 -4.91
C HIS A 401 30.36 2.30 -4.07
N ASP A 402 30.56 2.92 -2.90
CA ASP A 402 31.67 2.62 -1.99
C ASP A 402 31.19 1.83 -0.76
N PHE A 403 31.21 0.49 -0.87
CA PHE A 403 30.56 -0.40 0.09
C PHE A 403 31.48 -0.89 1.23
N ILE A 404 32.20 0.02 1.91
CA ILE A 404 33.20 -0.33 2.96
C ILE A 404 32.55 -0.64 4.34
N LEU A 405 31.23 -0.67 4.43
CA LEU A 405 30.53 -0.73 5.72
C LEU A 405 30.45 -2.12 6.33
N SER A 406 30.48 -2.16 7.66
CA SER A 406 30.21 -3.37 8.41
C SER A 406 28.71 -3.68 8.44
N VAL A 407 28.37 -4.97 8.53
CA VAL A 407 26.98 -5.44 8.65
C VAL A 407 26.28 -4.83 9.87
N ALA A 408 27.01 -4.61 10.97
CA ALA A 408 26.47 -3.99 12.18
C ALA A 408 25.94 -2.57 11.91
N VAL A 409 26.66 -1.78 11.09
CA VAL A 409 26.21 -0.44 10.68
C VAL A 409 24.96 -0.52 9.82
N GLY A 410 24.91 -1.47 8.88
CA GLY A 410 23.73 -1.72 8.05
C GLY A 410 22.49 -2.10 8.88
N VAL A 411 22.64 -2.97 9.89
CA VAL A 411 21.53 -3.35 10.79
C VAL A 411 21.09 -2.16 11.64
N ALA A 412 22.02 -1.35 12.13
CA ALA A 412 21.68 -0.16 12.91
C ALA A 412 20.94 0.91 12.10
N ALA A 413 21.18 0.98 10.78
CA ALA A 413 20.43 1.84 9.86
C ALA A 413 18.92 1.52 9.82
N LEU A 414 18.51 0.28 10.14
CA LEU A 414 17.10 -0.06 10.33
C LEU A 414 16.45 0.78 11.43
N GLY A 415 17.19 1.04 12.51
CA GLY A 415 16.74 1.86 13.63
C GLY A 415 16.44 3.29 13.20
N ALA A 416 17.28 3.88 12.33
CA ALA A 416 17.05 5.21 11.78
C ALA A 416 15.77 5.25 10.92
N GLY A 417 15.58 4.23 10.07
CA GLY A 417 14.39 4.12 9.24
C GLY A 417 13.10 3.93 10.03
N LEU A 418 13.12 3.06 11.03
CA LEU A 418 11.97 2.84 11.92
C LEU A 418 11.64 4.08 12.75
N ALA A 419 12.63 4.78 13.29
CA ALA A 419 12.42 5.97 14.11
C ALA A 419 11.67 7.06 13.34
N VAL A 420 12.13 7.41 12.13
CA VAL A 420 11.45 8.42 11.31
C VAL A 420 10.13 7.89 10.74
N GLY A 421 10.11 6.65 10.23
CA GLY A 421 8.94 6.06 9.59
C GLY A 421 7.75 5.95 10.53
N LEU A 422 7.95 5.40 11.74
CA LEU A 422 6.89 5.26 12.75
C LEU A 422 6.49 6.62 13.36
N SER A 423 7.43 7.55 13.50
CA SER A 423 7.07 8.92 13.94
C SER A 423 6.18 9.65 12.93
N GLY A 424 6.19 9.22 11.66
CA GLY A 424 5.35 9.75 10.59
C GLY A 424 3.85 9.59 10.84
N PHE A 425 3.42 8.65 11.69
CA PHE A 425 2.02 8.50 12.09
C PHE A 425 1.46 9.74 12.81
N SER A 426 2.33 10.59 13.38
CA SER A 426 1.92 11.87 13.98
C SER A 426 1.17 12.79 13.01
N ALA A 427 1.38 12.62 11.69
CA ALA A 427 0.66 13.34 10.66
C ALA A 427 -0.86 13.13 10.72
N ILE A 428 -1.36 12.01 11.26
CA ILE A 428 -2.81 11.81 11.46
C ILE A 428 -3.37 12.85 12.43
N GLY A 429 -2.69 13.07 13.57
CA GLY A 429 -3.05 14.10 14.53
C GLY A 429 -2.92 15.52 13.94
N GLN A 430 -1.91 15.72 13.10
CA GLN A 430 -1.75 16.97 12.36
C GLN A 430 -2.90 17.20 11.38
N GLY A 431 -3.34 16.17 10.66
CA GLY A 431 -4.48 16.21 9.75
C GLY A 431 -5.78 16.58 10.45
N ILE A 432 -6.02 16.02 11.64
CA ILE A 432 -7.18 16.37 12.49
C ILE A 432 -7.11 17.85 12.92
N THR A 433 -5.92 18.31 13.32
CA THR A 433 -5.71 19.71 13.74
C THR A 433 -5.87 20.67 12.56
N CYS A 434 -5.33 20.32 11.39
CA CYS A 434 -5.49 21.05 10.13
C CYS A 434 -6.96 21.09 9.70
N SER A 435 -7.70 20.00 9.81
CA SER A 435 -9.15 19.96 9.54
C SER A 435 -9.92 20.97 10.41
N ALA A 436 -9.68 20.98 11.72
CA ALA A 436 -10.27 21.96 12.62
C ALA A 436 -9.82 23.39 12.30
N GLY A 437 -8.54 23.56 11.92
CA GLY A 437 -7.97 24.82 11.48
C GLY A 437 -8.60 25.38 10.21
N ILE A 438 -8.90 24.53 9.23
CA ILE A 438 -9.62 24.88 8.00
C ILE A 438 -11.02 25.37 8.35
N ALA A 439 -11.75 24.63 9.19
CA ALA A 439 -13.10 25.02 9.61
C ALA A 439 -13.10 26.36 10.38
N ALA A 440 -12.12 26.57 11.27
CA ALA A 440 -11.95 27.83 11.99
C ALA A 440 -11.59 28.99 11.04
N THR A 441 -10.70 28.74 10.07
CA THR A 441 -10.26 29.74 9.08
C THR A 441 -11.39 30.13 8.13
N ALA A 442 -12.24 29.17 7.75
CA ALA A 442 -13.42 29.43 6.93
C ALA A 442 -14.40 30.37 7.62
N LYS A 443 -14.55 30.28 8.95
CA LYS A 443 -15.39 31.20 9.75
C LYS A 443 -14.69 32.52 10.04
N HIS A 444 -13.41 32.47 10.41
CA HIS A 444 -12.60 33.60 10.81
C HIS A 444 -11.23 33.56 10.12
N PRO A 445 -11.04 34.28 8.99
CA PRO A 445 -9.79 34.24 8.23
C PRO A 445 -8.52 34.55 9.06
N ALA A 446 -8.64 35.40 10.08
CA ALA A 446 -7.55 35.75 11.00
C ALA A 446 -7.15 34.60 11.96
N ALA A 447 -7.89 33.49 11.99
CA ALA A 447 -7.52 32.31 12.78
C ALA A 447 -6.41 31.48 12.13
N MET A 448 -6.18 31.61 10.82
CA MET A 448 -5.28 30.75 10.05
C MET A 448 -3.89 30.61 10.69
N GLY A 449 -3.23 31.73 11.01
CA GLY A 449 -1.90 31.69 11.61
C GLY A 449 -1.86 30.93 12.93
N ARG A 450 -2.85 31.13 13.81
CA ARG A 450 -2.95 30.41 15.10
C ARG A 450 -3.23 28.92 14.88
N SER A 451 -4.08 28.59 13.93
CA SER A 451 -4.37 27.19 13.55
C SER A 451 -3.14 26.47 13.00
N LEU A 452 -2.31 27.16 12.21
CA LEU A 452 -1.05 26.61 11.71
C LEU A 452 -0.05 26.33 12.84
N VAL A 453 0.01 27.19 13.85
CA VAL A 453 0.84 26.95 15.05
C VAL A 453 0.40 25.68 15.78
N PHE A 454 -0.91 25.46 15.95
CA PHE A 454 -1.39 24.22 16.55
C PHE A 454 -1.08 22.99 15.70
N ALA A 455 -1.16 23.08 14.37
CA ALA A 455 -0.77 21.99 13.48
C ALA A 455 0.73 21.68 13.59
N ALA A 456 1.58 22.69 13.75
CA ALA A 456 3.02 22.48 13.97
C ALA A 456 3.32 21.78 15.31
N MET A 457 2.44 21.89 16.33
CA MET A 457 2.67 21.20 17.60
C MET A 457 2.69 19.68 17.44
N SER A 458 1.84 19.11 16.59
CA SER A 458 1.86 17.67 16.27
C SER A 458 3.11 17.23 15.51
N GLU A 459 3.81 18.17 14.86
CA GLU A 459 5.04 17.90 14.11
C GLU A 459 6.23 17.59 15.02
N THR A 460 6.20 18.06 16.28
CA THR A 460 7.26 17.83 17.28
C THR A 460 7.65 16.35 17.38
N PHE A 461 6.68 15.44 17.33
CA PHE A 461 6.94 14.00 17.43
C PHE A 461 7.66 13.45 16.19
N ALA A 462 7.34 13.95 15.00
CA ALA A 462 8.06 13.63 13.78
C ALA A 462 9.49 14.17 13.82
N ILE A 463 9.68 15.38 14.34
CA ILE A 463 11.01 15.99 14.53
C ILE A 463 11.83 15.16 15.52
N PHE A 464 11.24 14.62 16.58
CA PHE A 464 11.95 13.72 17.50
C PHE A 464 12.35 12.42 16.80
N GLY A 465 11.49 11.84 15.96
CA GLY A 465 11.85 10.67 15.15
C GLY A 465 13.00 10.96 14.18
N LEU A 466 12.94 12.09 13.49
CA LEU A 466 14.02 12.57 12.62
C LEU A 466 15.32 12.81 13.39
N LEU A 467 15.26 13.45 14.56
CA LEU A 467 16.41 13.69 15.41
C LEU A 467 17.07 12.37 15.83
N ILE A 468 16.28 11.39 16.30
CA ILE A 468 16.80 10.08 16.67
C ILE A 468 17.42 9.38 15.46
N ALA A 469 16.80 9.46 14.28
CA ALA A 469 17.39 8.92 13.05
C ALA A 469 18.75 9.55 12.75
N ILE A 470 18.87 10.88 12.82
CA ILE A 470 20.14 11.60 12.59
C ILE A 470 21.18 11.23 13.66
N LEU A 471 20.80 11.13 14.94
CA LEU A 471 21.71 10.75 16.02
C LEU A 471 22.20 9.32 15.87
N ILE A 472 21.37 8.40 15.38
CA ILE A 472 21.79 7.03 15.03
C ILE A 472 22.85 7.09 13.93
N LEU A 473 22.59 7.81 12.84
CA LEU A 473 23.56 7.96 11.75
C LEU A 473 24.88 8.59 12.23
N PHE A 474 24.79 9.60 13.10
CA PHE A 474 25.97 10.22 13.70
C PHE A 474 26.76 9.26 14.58
N GLY A 475 26.08 8.52 15.47
CA GLY A 475 26.70 7.53 16.34
C GLY A 475 27.35 6.36 15.59
N LEU A 476 26.87 6.07 14.39
CA LEU A 476 27.45 5.07 13.49
C LEU A 476 28.70 5.57 12.73
N GLY A 477 29.02 6.86 12.83
CA GLY A 477 30.18 7.46 12.15
C GLY A 477 30.03 7.58 10.63
N VAL A 478 28.83 7.34 10.07
CA VAL A 478 28.62 7.32 8.62
C VAL A 478 28.76 8.70 7.97
N PHE A 479 28.66 9.80 8.72
CA PHE A 479 28.97 11.15 8.22
C PHE A 479 30.47 11.46 8.09
N SER A 480 31.34 10.57 8.59
CA SER A 480 32.80 10.75 8.54
C SER A 480 33.49 9.92 7.45
N VAL A 481 32.69 9.16 6.70
CA VAL A 481 33.06 8.41 5.49
C VAL A 481 32.79 9.31 4.30
#